data_AF-A0A936H921-F1
#
_entry.id   AF-A0A936H921-F1
#
_cell.length_a   1.000
_cell.length_b   1.000
_cell.length_c   1.000
_cell.angle_alpha   90.00
_cell.angle_beta   90.00
_cell.angle_gamma   90.00
#
_symmetry.space_group_name_H-M   'P 1'
#
loop_
_entity.id
_entity.type
_entity.pdbx_description
1 polymer ?
#
loop_
_entity_poly.entity_id
_entity_poly.type
_entity_poly.pdbx_seq_one_letter_code
_entity_poly.pdbx_strand_id
1 'polypeptide(L)'
;MKANTCALALAILLSIVSGFSQDDYLIRTQWGQKAPYNAFCPSIQGQKAPLSSAAVALGQLVHFHQHPRNWAGKVRYFSRQIHEVDFSQEIWRYTEIESEPAALARLLFHLDVGMRTNFFPNVSLTEWVQMLDFVRNNLQYQVEELQSNTGFQELEFEIRSALSANTPVLFQAYDSLSRAYHYGLIDGGRNIAGRLEYHINWGWGGYADGWYDPGKPGYPFSRYRFKPRLALLTPKAPAVTNISASLDEKDQIRLSWDAPLRDNRLLYQIYRQKRGAPSSLRLMSGWNSRIFFLDMEVEPGTYYEYFVFAAFNGSEATNSLAATATGKAFSEVCPSFFRIADQTEDLTLLDWDLRDA
;
A
#
# COMPACT_ATOMS: atom_id res chain seq x y z
N MET A 1 -19.94 28.06 -9.87
CA MET A 1 -19.48 26.74 -9.36
C MET A 1 -18.83 25.82 -10.40
N LYS A 2 -18.75 26.14 -11.71
CA LYS A 2 -18.08 25.27 -12.72
C LYS A 2 -16.68 25.74 -13.18
N ALA A 3 -16.18 26.87 -12.69
CA ALA A 3 -14.91 27.45 -13.13
C ALA A 3 -13.68 26.97 -12.32
N ASN A 4 -13.87 26.47 -11.09
CA ASN A 4 -12.74 26.12 -10.21
C ASN A 4 -12.19 24.70 -10.44
N THR A 5 -12.97 23.79 -11.04
CA THR A 5 -12.51 22.44 -11.39
C THR A 5 -11.60 22.43 -12.62
N CYS A 6 -11.82 23.34 -13.57
CA CYS A 6 -10.97 23.47 -14.76
C CYS A 6 -9.58 24.05 -14.42
N ALA A 7 -9.52 25.02 -13.50
CA ALA A 7 -8.27 25.61 -13.05
C ALA A 7 -7.42 24.63 -12.22
N LEU A 8 -8.05 23.77 -11.41
CA LEU A 8 -7.34 22.74 -10.65
C LEU A 8 -6.79 21.63 -11.56
N ALA A 9 -7.57 21.19 -12.55
CA ALA A 9 -7.10 20.23 -13.55
C ALA A 9 -5.96 20.79 -14.42
N LEU A 10 -6.04 22.08 -14.79
CA LEU A 10 -4.99 22.75 -15.56
C LEU A 10 -3.73 23.01 -14.72
N ALA A 11 -3.85 23.33 -13.44
CA ALA A 11 -2.73 23.46 -12.51
C ALA A 11 -2.05 22.11 -12.22
N ILE A 12 -2.84 21.03 -12.10
CA ILE A 12 -2.32 19.66 -12.02
C ILE A 12 -1.58 19.31 -13.31
N LEU A 13 -2.16 19.58 -14.49
CA LEU A 13 -1.47 19.41 -15.79
C LEU A 13 -0.16 20.22 -15.88
N LEU A 14 -0.13 21.48 -15.44
CA LEU A 14 1.07 22.32 -15.45
C LEU A 14 2.14 21.87 -14.44
N SER A 15 1.74 21.29 -13.30
CA SER A 15 2.66 20.69 -12.32
C SER A 15 3.20 19.32 -12.77
N ILE A 16 2.43 18.55 -13.55
CA ILE A 16 2.88 17.29 -14.19
C ILE A 16 3.92 17.56 -15.29
N VAL A 17 3.89 18.75 -15.90
CA VAL A 17 4.84 19.17 -16.94
C VAL A 17 6.18 19.64 -16.36
N SER A 18 6.27 19.96 -15.07
CA SER A 18 7.48 20.53 -14.44
C SER A 18 8.17 19.63 -13.41
N GLY A 19 7.65 18.41 -13.17
CA GLY A 19 8.02 17.58 -12.02
C GLY A 19 9.13 16.54 -12.20
N PHE A 20 9.82 16.46 -13.33
CA PHE A 20 10.95 15.53 -13.49
C PHE A 20 12.22 16.30 -13.83
N SER A 21 13.23 16.22 -12.93
CA SER A 21 14.60 16.50 -13.37
C SER A 21 14.93 15.46 -14.46
N GLN A 22 15.55 15.89 -15.56
CA GLN A 22 15.69 15.12 -16.80
C GLN A 22 16.37 13.73 -16.65
N ASP A 23 16.99 13.44 -15.49
CA ASP A 23 17.78 12.24 -15.23
C ASP A 23 17.33 11.46 -13.98
N ASP A 24 16.16 11.76 -13.39
CA ASP A 24 15.70 11.07 -12.18
C ASP A 24 14.81 9.86 -12.48
N TYR A 25 15.17 8.70 -11.93
CA TYR A 25 14.41 7.45 -11.98
C TYR A 25 14.39 6.81 -10.59
N LEU A 26 13.31 6.10 -10.28
CA LEU A 26 12.95 5.73 -8.90
C LEU A 26 13.77 4.55 -8.37
N ILE A 27 14.04 3.51 -9.16
CA ILE A 27 14.65 2.27 -8.69
C ILE A 27 16.17 2.35 -8.82
N ARG A 28 16.87 2.40 -7.68
CA ARG A 28 18.35 2.45 -7.65
C ARG A 28 19.01 1.08 -7.53
N THR A 29 18.26 0.07 -7.11
CA THR A 29 18.75 -1.29 -7.01
C THR A 29 19.03 -1.88 -8.39
N GLN A 30 20.02 -2.77 -8.46
CA GLN A 30 20.37 -3.49 -9.67
C GLN A 30 20.41 -4.99 -9.37
N TRP A 31 19.26 -5.54 -8.99
CA TRP A 31 19.16 -6.95 -8.61
C TRP A 31 19.04 -7.84 -9.86
N GLY A 32 19.39 -9.12 -9.69
CA GLY A 32 19.45 -10.09 -10.78
C GLY A 32 18.85 -11.45 -10.42
N GLN A 33 18.76 -12.33 -11.41
CA GLN A 33 18.11 -13.64 -11.24
C GLN A 33 19.06 -14.76 -10.81
N LYS A 34 20.37 -14.56 -10.91
CA LYS A 34 21.39 -15.60 -10.63
C LYS A 34 22.17 -15.28 -9.35
N ALA A 35 23.28 -15.97 -9.10
CA ALA A 35 24.09 -15.75 -7.92
C ALA A 35 24.51 -14.26 -7.79
N PRO A 36 24.49 -13.68 -6.58
CA PRO A 36 24.16 -14.33 -5.30
C PRO A 36 22.66 -14.41 -4.97
N TYR A 37 21.80 -13.78 -5.76
CA TYR A 37 20.36 -13.59 -5.46
C TYR A 37 19.56 -14.90 -5.37
N ASN A 38 19.94 -15.93 -6.12
CA ASN A 38 19.23 -17.21 -6.15
C ASN A 38 19.75 -18.26 -5.15
N ALA A 39 20.45 -17.85 -4.08
CA ALA A 39 21.06 -18.76 -3.12
C ALA A 39 20.06 -19.77 -2.51
N PHE A 40 18.80 -19.35 -2.28
CA PHE A 40 17.75 -20.19 -1.72
C PHE A 40 16.94 -20.99 -2.76
N CYS A 41 17.10 -20.72 -4.05
CA CYS A 41 16.42 -21.45 -5.11
C CYS A 41 16.80 -22.94 -5.12
N PRO A 42 15.94 -23.83 -5.65
CA PRO A 42 16.24 -25.26 -5.75
C PRO A 42 17.44 -25.54 -6.65
N SER A 43 18.21 -26.57 -6.30
CA SER A 43 19.23 -27.12 -7.19
C SER A 43 18.60 -28.14 -8.14
N ILE A 44 18.63 -27.86 -9.44
CA ILE A 44 18.10 -28.73 -10.49
C ILE A 44 19.26 -29.12 -11.40
N GLN A 45 19.51 -30.42 -11.57
CA GLN A 45 20.64 -30.93 -12.38
C GLN A 45 22.01 -30.38 -11.95
N GLY A 46 22.22 -30.21 -10.64
CA GLY A 46 23.49 -29.72 -10.08
C GLY A 46 23.69 -28.21 -10.16
N GLN A 47 22.72 -27.45 -10.67
CA GLN A 47 22.78 -25.98 -10.74
C GLN A 47 21.61 -25.35 -9.99
N LYS A 48 21.85 -24.21 -9.34
CA LYS A 48 20.78 -23.42 -8.73
C LYS A 48 19.90 -22.84 -9.83
N ALA A 49 18.60 -23.12 -9.77
CA ALA A 49 17.62 -22.48 -10.65
C ALA A 49 17.72 -20.96 -10.51
N PRO A 50 17.60 -20.17 -11.58
CA PRO A 50 17.49 -18.72 -11.45
C PRO A 50 16.17 -18.34 -10.75
N LEU A 51 16.12 -17.16 -10.14
CA LEU A 51 14.86 -16.52 -9.75
C LEU A 51 14.02 -16.22 -10.99
N SER A 52 12.71 -16.07 -10.85
CA SER A 52 11.91 -15.49 -11.94
C SER A 52 12.23 -14.00 -12.11
N SER A 53 12.05 -13.47 -13.33
CA SER A 53 12.09 -12.01 -13.53
C SER A 53 10.99 -11.28 -12.76
N ALA A 54 9.85 -11.94 -12.52
CA ALA A 54 8.78 -11.40 -11.68
C ALA A 54 9.24 -11.17 -10.23
N ALA A 55 10.00 -12.11 -9.64
CA ALA A 55 10.47 -11.99 -8.27
C ALA A 55 11.50 -10.88 -8.12
N VAL A 56 12.37 -10.70 -9.13
CA VAL A 56 13.35 -9.61 -9.13
C VAL A 56 12.65 -8.25 -9.30
N ALA A 57 11.73 -8.11 -10.25
CA ALA A 57 10.97 -6.87 -10.45
C ALA A 57 10.14 -6.51 -9.20
N LEU A 58 9.35 -7.46 -8.68
CA LEU A 58 8.53 -7.25 -7.50
C LEU A 58 9.38 -7.01 -6.25
N GLY A 59 10.53 -7.68 -6.12
CA GLY A 59 11.50 -7.49 -5.04
C GLY A 59 12.02 -6.07 -4.96
N GLN A 60 12.44 -5.52 -6.09
CA GLN A 60 12.91 -4.13 -6.16
C GLN A 60 11.79 -3.14 -5.83
N LEU A 61 10.55 -3.43 -6.25
CA LEU A 61 9.38 -2.60 -5.95
C LEU A 61 9.00 -2.62 -4.45
N VAL A 62 8.94 -3.79 -3.81
CA VAL A 62 8.62 -3.87 -2.36
C VAL A 62 9.74 -3.29 -1.50
N HIS A 63 10.99 -3.38 -1.97
CA HIS A 63 12.13 -2.70 -1.35
C HIS A 63 12.01 -1.18 -1.45
N PHE A 64 11.71 -0.66 -2.65
CA PHE A 64 11.50 0.77 -2.87
C PHE A 64 10.38 1.35 -2.00
N HIS A 65 9.23 0.67 -1.92
CA HIS A 65 8.14 1.08 -1.04
C HIS A 65 8.39 0.81 0.45
N GLN A 66 9.38 -0.03 0.78
CA GLN A 66 9.61 -0.60 2.11
C GLN A 66 8.34 -1.24 2.70
N HIS A 67 7.53 -1.90 1.86
CA HIS A 67 6.20 -2.39 2.22
C HIS A 67 5.82 -3.70 1.50
N PRO A 68 5.11 -4.62 2.18
CA PRO A 68 4.82 -4.63 3.62
C PRO A 68 5.98 -5.23 4.41
N ARG A 69 6.12 -4.88 5.69
CA ARG A 69 7.14 -5.49 6.55
C ARG A 69 6.79 -6.92 6.94
N ASN A 70 5.52 -7.29 7.05
CA ASN A 70 5.08 -8.65 7.29
C ASN A 70 4.05 -9.03 6.22
N TRP A 71 4.16 -10.23 5.70
CA TRP A 71 3.39 -10.71 4.56
C TRP A 71 2.33 -11.69 5.07
N ALA A 72 1.11 -11.61 4.55
CA ALA A 72 0.03 -12.43 5.07
C ALA A 72 0.09 -13.87 4.55
N GLY A 73 -0.36 -14.81 5.37
CA GLY A 73 -0.69 -16.18 4.97
C GLY A 73 0.50 -17.08 4.68
N LYS A 74 0.18 -18.23 4.10
CA LYS A 74 1.11 -19.33 3.81
C LYS A 74 0.85 -19.86 2.41
N VAL A 75 1.91 -20.21 1.69
CA VAL A 75 1.82 -20.85 0.37
C VAL A 75 2.54 -22.19 0.41
N ARG A 76 1.90 -23.20 -0.20
CA ARG A 76 2.46 -24.53 -0.41
C ARG A 76 2.08 -25.03 -1.81
N TYR A 77 3.06 -25.45 -2.59
CA TYR A 77 2.82 -26.01 -3.94
C TYR A 77 3.98 -26.92 -4.37
N PHE A 78 3.79 -27.63 -5.47
CA PHE A 78 4.82 -28.49 -6.06
C PHE A 78 5.36 -27.87 -7.35
N SER A 79 6.68 -27.68 -7.42
CA SER A 79 7.43 -27.42 -8.65
C SER A 79 8.76 -28.17 -8.56
N ARG A 80 8.78 -29.37 -9.16
CA ARG A 80 9.86 -30.40 -9.09
C ARG A 80 10.12 -30.96 -7.69
N GLN A 81 9.94 -30.14 -6.66
CA GLN A 81 9.92 -30.45 -5.24
C GLN A 81 8.81 -29.64 -4.57
N ILE A 82 8.52 -29.95 -3.31
CA ILE A 82 7.56 -29.18 -2.51
C ILE A 82 8.23 -27.89 -2.05
N HIS A 83 7.55 -26.77 -2.25
CA HIS A 83 7.91 -25.47 -1.70
C HIS A 83 6.82 -25.04 -0.73
N GLU A 84 7.21 -24.60 0.46
CA GLU A 84 6.30 -24.20 1.52
C GLU A 84 6.90 -23.05 2.32
N VAL A 85 6.22 -21.92 2.38
CA VAL A 85 6.62 -20.75 3.18
C VAL A 85 5.40 -20.20 3.89
N ASP A 86 5.52 -20.05 5.21
CA ASP A 86 4.59 -19.26 6.02
C ASP A 86 5.16 -17.85 6.17
N PHE A 87 4.53 -16.90 5.48
CA PHE A 87 5.06 -15.55 5.39
C PHE A 87 4.79 -14.72 6.66
N SER A 88 3.84 -15.16 7.50
CA SER A 88 3.50 -14.46 8.75
C SER A 88 4.63 -14.49 9.77
N GLN A 89 5.57 -15.43 9.62
CA GLN A 89 6.71 -15.65 10.52
C GLN A 89 7.90 -14.72 10.23
N GLU A 90 7.84 -13.91 9.16
CA GLU A 90 8.94 -13.06 8.76
C GLU A 90 8.60 -11.57 8.83
N ILE A 91 9.60 -10.78 9.25
CA ILE A 91 9.55 -9.33 9.26
C ILE A 91 10.72 -8.81 8.44
N TRP A 92 10.42 -8.16 7.31
CA TRP A 92 11.39 -7.63 6.37
C TRP A 92 11.88 -6.25 6.78
N ARG A 93 13.22 -6.12 6.89
CA ARG A 93 13.94 -4.86 7.11
C ARG A 93 14.56 -4.37 5.82
N TYR A 94 13.73 -3.80 4.95
CA TYR A 94 14.16 -3.38 3.62
C TYR A 94 15.36 -2.42 3.63
N THR A 95 15.46 -1.51 4.61
CA THR A 95 16.58 -0.56 4.72
C THR A 95 17.95 -1.21 4.92
N GLU A 96 17.99 -2.43 5.45
CA GLU A 96 19.22 -3.15 5.77
C GLU A 96 19.50 -4.27 4.75
N ILE A 97 18.52 -4.58 3.89
CA ILE A 97 18.51 -5.82 3.12
C ILE A 97 19.65 -5.93 2.10
N GLU A 98 20.07 -4.81 1.52
CA GLU A 98 21.19 -4.78 0.56
C GLU A 98 22.54 -5.06 1.22
N SER A 99 22.65 -4.81 2.54
CA SER A 99 23.84 -5.15 3.33
C SER A 99 23.85 -6.61 3.82
N GLU A 100 22.76 -7.34 3.61
CA GLU A 100 22.59 -8.73 4.04
C GLU A 100 22.25 -9.66 2.85
N PRO A 101 23.25 -10.14 2.10
CA PRO A 101 23.03 -10.93 0.88
C PRO A 101 22.12 -12.16 1.07
N ALA A 102 22.19 -12.82 2.23
CA ALA A 102 21.34 -13.94 2.57
C ALA A 102 19.87 -13.50 2.79
N ALA A 103 19.64 -12.36 3.45
CA ALA A 103 18.29 -11.82 3.64
C ALA A 103 17.68 -11.40 2.31
N LEU A 104 18.45 -10.77 1.43
CA LEU A 104 18.02 -10.42 0.08
C LEU A 104 17.68 -11.66 -0.76
N ALA A 105 18.56 -12.66 -0.80
CA ALA A 105 18.30 -13.88 -1.54
C ALA A 105 17.06 -14.63 -1.01
N ARG A 106 16.82 -14.59 0.31
CA ARG A 106 15.62 -15.17 0.93
C ARG A 106 14.36 -14.38 0.58
N LEU A 107 14.39 -13.04 0.59
CA LEU A 107 13.28 -12.20 0.15
C LEU A 107 12.84 -12.57 -1.26
N LEU A 108 13.79 -12.60 -2.20
CA LEU A 108 13.51 -12.89 -3.60
C LEU A 108 12.98 -14.32 -3.79
N PHE A 109 13.54 -15.29 -3.08
CA PHE A 109 13.03 -16.65 -3.09
C PHE A 109 11.61 -16.75 -2.50
N HIS A 110 11.30 -16.02 -1.43
CA HIS A 110 9.97 -15.99 -0.82
C HIS A 110 8.93 -15.37 -1.77
N LEU A 111 9.30 -14.34 -2.55
CA LEU A 111 8.45 -13.83 -3.63
C LEU A 111 8.15 -14.92 -4.66
N ASP A 112 9.17 -15.65 -5.13
CA ASP A 112 8.97 -16.74 -6.08
C ASP A 112 8.04 -17.83 -5.52
N VAL A 113 8.23 -18.24 -4.27
CA VAL A 113 7.34 -19.21 -3.62
C VAL A 113 5.92 -18.66 -3.53
N GLY A 114 5.76 -17.39 -3.12
CA GLY A 114 4.45 -16.73 -2.99
C GLY A 114 3.67 -16.68 -4.29
N MET A 115 4.37 -16.36 -5.38
CA MET A 115 3.81 -16.32 -6.73
C MET A 115 3.72 -17.70 -7.39
N ARG A 116 4.06 -18.78 -6.68
CA ARG A 116 4.00 -20.17 -7.15
C ARG A 116 4.85 -20.41 -8.41
N THR A 117 6.02 -19.77 -8.47
CA THR A 117 6.95 -19.84 -9.59
C THR A 117 7.32 -21.28 -9.96
N ASN A 118 7.30 -21.59 -11.26
CA ASN A 118 7.77 -22.87 -11.75
C ASN A 118 9.28 -22.81 -12.05
N PHE A 119 10.08 -23.56 -11.29
CA PHE A 119 11.54 -23.57 -11.41
C PHE A 119 12.03 -24.56 -12.49
N PHE A 120 12.89 -24.09 -13.40
CA PHE A 120 13.62 -24.92 -14.36
C PHE A 120 15.13 -24.65 -14.27
N PRO A 121 16.01 -25.52 -14.82
CA PRO A 121 17.45 -25.35 -14.71
C PRO A 121 17.97 -23.98 -15.18
N ASN A 122 17.37 -23.43 -16.25
CA ASN A 122 17.88 -22.23 -16.92
C ASN A 122 16.93 -21.04 -16.89
N VAL A 123 15.69 -21.22 -16.42
CA VAL A 123 14.65 -20.20 -16.40
C VAL A 123 13.65 -20.54 -15.30
N SER A 124 13.07 -19.53 -14.66
CA SER A 124 11.94 -19.73 -13.74
C SER A 124 10.79 -18.85 -14.20
N LEU A 125 9.60 -19.45 -14.27
CA LEU A 125 8.44 -18.85 -14.92
C LEU A 125 7.33 -18.62 -13.89
N THR A 126 6.85 -17.39 -13.86
CA THR A 126 5.73 -16.96 -13.02
C THR A 126 4.61 -16.49 -13.94
N GLU A 127 3.37 -16.85 -13.62
CA GLU A 127 2.20 -16.39 -14.36
C GLU A 127 1.71 -15.05 -13.83
N TRP A 128 1.25 -14.17 -14.73
CA TRP A 128 0.74 -12.83 -14.38
C TRP A 128 -0.35 -12.88 -13.31
N VAL A 129 -1.32 -13.78 -13.47
CA VAL A 129 -2.44 -13.94 -12.54
C VAL A 129 -1.95 -14.38 -11.16
N GLN A 130 -1.03 -15.34 -11.09
CA GLN A 130 -0.49 -15.84 -9.82
C GLN A 130 0.32 -14.78 -9.08
N MET A 131 1.09 -13.97 -9.82
CA MET A 131 1.79 -12.81 -9.25
C MET A 131 0.79 -11.83 -8.65
N LEU A 132 -0.25 -11.41 -9.39
CA LEU A 132 -1.20 -10.43 -8.89
C LEU A 132 -2.07 -10.95 -7.75
N ASP A 133 -2.42 -12.24 -7.75
CA ASP A 133 -3.09 -12.87 -6.62
C ASP A 133 -2.23 -12.79 -5.36
N PHE A 134 -0.93 -13.07 -5.46
CA PHE A 134 -0.01 -12.95 -4.34
C PHE A 134 0.14 -11.49 -3.88
N VAL A 135 0.28 -10.55 -4.81
CA VAL A 135 0.39 -9.11 -4.52
C VAL A 135 -0.84 -8.59 -3.77
N ARG A 136 -2.04 -8.99 -4.18
CA ARG A 136 -3.31 -8.58 -3.55
C ARG A 136 -3.50 -9.18 -2.17
N ASN A 137 -3.27 -10.49 -2.05
CA ASN A 137 -3.70 -11.26 -0.89
C ASN A 137 -2.63 -11.40 0.18
N ASN A 138 -1.34 -11.32 -0.19
CA ASN A 138 -0.22 -11.56 0.72
C ASN A 138 0.63 -10.31 0.94
N LEU A 139 0.82 -9.48 -0.09
CA LEU A 139 1.65 -8.26 0.00
C LEU A 139 0.85 -6.98 0.28
N GLN A 140 -0.48 -7.07 0.45
CA GLN A 140 -1.30 -5.92 0.86
C GLN A 140 -1.13 -4.69 -0.06
N TYR A 141 -1.17 -4.93 -1.38
CA TYR A 141 -1.19 -3.87 -2.38
C TYR A 141 -2.60 -3.70 -2.98
N GLN A 142 -2.92 -2.47 -3.36
CA GLN A 142 -3.91 -2.22 -4.40
C GLN A 142 -3.24 -2.47 -5.75
N VAL A 143 -4.01 -3.05 -6.67
CA VAL A 143 -3.52 -3.41 -8.00
C VAL A 143 -4.47 -2.81 -9.03
N GLU A 144 -3.95 -1.89 -9.83
CA GLU A 144 -4.57 -1.43 -11.05
C GLU A 144 -3.87 -2.10 -12.24
N GLU A 145 -4.63 -2.90 -13.00
CA GLU A 145 -4.12 -3.59 -14.19
C GLU A 145 -4.44 -2.78 -15.44
N LEU A 146 -3.43 -2.55 -16.27
CA LEU A 146 -3.60 -1.92 -17.58
C LEU A 146 -3.06 -2.86 -18.66
N GLN A 147 -3.65 -2.79 -19.83
CA GLN A 147 -3.19 -3.56 -20.98
C GLN A 147 -3.24 -2.69 -22.22
N SER A 148 -2.21 -2.77 -23.04
CA SER A 148 -2.21 -2.17 -24.38
C SER A 148 -2.09 -3.25 -25.45
N ASN A 149 -2.71 -2.99 -26.60
CA ASN A 149 -2.58 -3.81 -27.81
C ASN A 149 -1.53 -3.28 -28.79
N THR A 150 -1.03 -2.06 -28.56
CA THR A 150 -0.18 -1.31 -29.49
C THR A 150 1.18 -0.93 -28.90
N GLY A 151 1.26 -0.71 -27.59
CA GLY A 151 2.49 -0.49 -26.84
C GLY A 151 2.34 0.47 -25.67
N PHE A 152 3.44 0.77 -24.99
CA PHE A 152 3.44 1.63 -23.81
C PHE A 152 3.02 3.09 -24.09
N GLN A 153 3.02 3.54 -25.34
CA GLN A 153 2.61 4.89 -25.74
C GLN A 153 1.12 5.12 -25.51
N GLU A 154 0.30 4.08 -25.70
CA GLU A 154 -1.14 4.15 -25.45
C GLU A 154 -1.43 4.39 -23.96
N LEU A 155 -0.48 4.03 -23.09
CA LEU A 155 -0.57 4.13 -21.64
C LEU A 155 0.32 5.25 -21.08
N GLU A 156 0.71 6.24 -21.89
CA GLU A 156 1.61 7.32 -21.47
C GLU A 156 1.07 8.07 -20.25
N PHE A 157 -0.22 8.42 -20.27
CA PHE A 157 -0.83 9.19 -19.21
C PHE A 157 -0.76 8.44 -17.88
N GLU A 158 -1.13 7.16 -17.88
CA GLU A 158 -1.17 6.29 -16.71
C GLU A 158 0.24 6.04 -16.18
N ILE A 159 1.21 5.75 -17.05
CA ILE A 159 2.62 5.56 -16.66
C ILE A 159 3.15 6.84 -16.02
N ARG A 160 2.95 8.00 -16.65
CA ARG A 160 3.46 9.27 -16.12
C ARG A 160 2.77 9.67 -14.81
N SER A 161 1.48 9.41 -14.69
CA SER A 161 0.71 9.62 -13.45
C SER A 161 1.22 8.74 -12.32
N ALA A 162 1.51 7.46 -12.60
CA ALA A 162 2.09 6.55 -11.62
C ALA A 162 3.47 7.03 -11.16
N LEU A 163 4.35 7.38 -12.10
CA LEU A 163 5.71 7.83 -11.80
C LEU A 163 5.73 9.14 -11.01
N SER A 164 4.84 10.10 -11.32
CA SER A 164 4.75 11.36 -10.56
C SER A 164 4.22 11.16 -9.15
N ALA A 165 3.47 10.08 -8.92
CA ALA A 165 3.04 9.63 -7.60
C ALA A 165 4.11 8.78 -6.87
N ASN A 166 5.35 8.71 -7.39
CA ASN A 166 6.42 7.82 -6.90
C ASN A 166 6.03 6.34 -6.92
N THR A 167 5.30 5.90 -7.94
CA THR A 167 4.91 4.50 -8.12
C THR A 167 5.59 3.92 -9.36
N PRO A 168 6.67 3.13 -9.22
CA PRO A 168 7.24 2.35 -10.32
C PRO A 168 6.18 1.41 -10.91
N VAL A 169 6.15 1.30 -12.23
CA VAL A 169 5.16 0.52 -12.96
C VAL A 169 5.74 -0.84 -13.29
N LEU A 170 5.13 -1.90 -12.74
CA LEU A 170 5.51 -3.25 -13.09
C LEU A 170 4.92 -3.61 -14.45
N PHE A 171 5.74 -4.15 -15.35
CA PHE A 171 5.27 -4.59 -16.67
C PHE A 171 5.61 -6.05 -16.93
N GLN A 172 4.81 -6.70 -17.77
CA GLN A 172 5.11 -7.96 -18.42
C GLN A 172 5.12 -7.74 -19.93
N ALA A 173 6.18 -8.21 -20.59
CA ALA A 173 6.31 -8.18 -22.03
C ALA A 173 6.68 -9.56 -22.58
N TYR A 174 6.18 -9.89 -23.77
CA TYR A 174 6.50 -11.15 -24.43
C TYR A 174 7.79 -11.02 -25.24
N ASP A 175 8.84 -11.75 -24.87
CA ASP A 175 10.06 -11.87 -25.65
C ASP A 175 9.83 -12.86 -26.79
N SER A 176 9.85 -12.35 -28.01
CA SER A 176 9.61 -13.15 -29.21
C SER A 176 10.74 -14.13 -29.53
N LEU A 177 11.96 -13.90 -29.04
CA LEU A 177 13.09 -14.79 -29.27
C LEU A 177 13.08 -15.97 -28.30
N SER A 178 12.97 -15.69 -26.99
CA SER A 178 12.88 -16.76 -25.98
C SER A 178 11.50 -17.42 -25.93
N ARG A 179 10.50 -16.82 -26.58
CA ARG A 179 9.09 -17.24 -26.57
C ARG A 179 8.50 -17.31 -25.15
N ALA A 180 9.01 -16.45 -24.26
CA ALA A 180 8.63 -16.39 -22.85
C ALA A 180 8.25 -14.96 -22.46
N TYR A 181 7.50 -14.84 -21.37
CA TYR A 181 7.22 -13.55 -20.77
C TYR A 181 8.38 -13.13 -19.87
N HIS A 182 8.68 -11.83 -19.89
CA HIS A 182 9.65 -11.19 -18.99
C HIS A 182 8.97 -10.08 -18.22
N TYR A 183 9.43 -9.87 -17.00
CA TYR A 183 8.93 -8.84 -16.10
C TYR A 183 10.02 -7.83 -15.80
N GLY A 184 9.65 -6.57 -15.69
CA GLY A 184 10.54 -5.48 -15.32
C GLY A 184 9.78 -4.33 -14.71
N LEU A 185 10.50 -3.25 -14.43
CA LEU A 185 9.93 -2.01 -13.92
C LEU A 185 10.17 -0.88 -14.92
N ILE A 186 9.13 -0.08 -15.18
CA ILE A 186 9.29 1.28 -15.67
C ILE A 186 9.34 2.17 -14.45
N ASP A 187 10.44 2.90 -14.28
CA ASP A 187 10.72 3.66 -13.06
C ASP A 187 11.18 5.09 -13.35
N GLY A 188 11.16 5.51 -14.61
CA GLY A 188 11.42 6.88 -15.02
C GLY A 188 10.75 7.19 -16.35
N GLY A 189 10.39 8.46 -16.55
CA GLY A 189 9.77 8.93 -17.78
C GLY A 189 10.30 10.32 -18.11
N ARG A 190 10.83 10.50 -19.32
CA ARG A 190 11.36 11.78 -19.77
C ARG A 190 10.91 12.10 -21.18
N ASN A 191 10.88 13.39 -21.49
CA ASN A 191 10.65 13.88 -22.84
C ASN A 191 11.88 14.70 -23.27
N ILE A 192 12.63 14.18 -24.23
CA ILE A 192 13.82 14.85 -24.78
C ILE A 192 13.52 15.23 -26.24
N ALA A 193 13.44 16.53 -26.49
CA ALA A 193 13.20 17.09 -27.83
C ALA A 193 11.96 16.48 -28.53
N GLY A 194 10.86 16.30 -27.78
CA GLY A 194 9.61 15.74 -28.28
C GLY A 194 9.57 14.22 -28.38
N ARG A 195 10.62 13.52 -27.93
CA ARG A 195 10.67 12.05 -27.85
C ARG A 195 10.49 11.61 -26.41
N LEU A 196 9.43 10.82 -26.21
CA LEU A 196 9.17 10.14 -24.95
C LEU A 196 10.13 8.97 -24.78
N GLU A 197 10.76 8.86 -23.62
CA GLU A 197 11.59 7.73 -23.24
C GLU A 197 11.22 7.27 -21.83
N TYR A 198 11.25 5.96 -21.62
CA TYR A 198 11.05 5.34 -20.32
C TYR A 198 12.35 4.72 -19.83
N HIS A 199 12.69 4.99 -18.57
CA HIS A 199 13.75 4.23 -17.90
C HIS A 199 13.18 2.86 -17.53
N ILE A 200 13.91 1.81 -17.87
CA ILE A 200 13.54 0.42 -17.60
C ILE A 200 14.63 -0.23 -16.76
N ASN A 201 14.20 -0.83 -15.64
CA ASN A 201 14.98 -1.82 -14.90
C ASN A 201 14.53 -3.23 -15.30
N TRP A 202 15.42 -3.99 -15.93
CA TRP A 202 15.12 -5.32 -16.47
C TRP A 202 15.28 -6.44 -15.44
N GLY A 203 15.85 -6.16 -14.27
CA GLY A 203 16.16 -7.19 -13.27
C GLY A 203 17.28 -8.15 -13.70
N TRP A 204 18.25 -7.63 -14.46
CA TRP A 204 19.42 -8.37 -14.95
C TRP A 204 20.75 -7.90 -14.35
N GLY A 205 20.71 -7.40 -13.11
CA GLY A 205 21.91 -6.91 -12.45
C GLY A 205 22.46 -5.63 -13.08
N GLY A 206 21.59 -4.74 -13.54
CA GLY A 206 21.97 -3.50 -14.24
C GLY A 206 22.23 -3.67 -15.74
N TYR A 207 22.38 -4.90 -16.23
CA TYR A 207 22.58 -5.13 -17.66
C TYR A 207 21.33 -4.72 -18.45
N ALA A 208 21.54 -3.86 -19.45
CA ALA A 208 20.51 -3.25 -20.29
C ALA A 208 19.52 -2.34 -19.55
N ASP A 209 19.75 -1.97 -18.29
CA ASP A 209 18.94 -0.91 -17.68
C ASP A 209 19.22 0.42 -18.43
N GLY A 210 18.19 1.25 -18.59
CA GLY A 210 18.36 2.53 -19.27
C GLY A 210 17.10 3.09 -19.90
N TRP A 211 17.27 4.16 -20.67
CA TRP A 211 16.19 4.90 -21.33
C TRP A 211 15.85 4.32 -22.70
N TYR A 212 14.58 4.00 -22.92
CA TYR A 212 14.07 3.37 -24.13
C TYR A 212 12.97 4.21 -24.76
N ASP A 213 13.08 4.44 -26.07
CA ASP A 213 11.99 4.96 -26.89
C ASP A 213 10.96 3.83 -27.09
N PRO A 214 9.73 3.96 -26.56
CA PRO A 214 8.73 2.92 -26.67
C PRO A 214 8.32 2.66 -28.14
N GLY A 215 8.55 3.61 -29.05
CA GLY A 215 8.17 3.56 -30.47
C GLY A 215 9.31 3.21 -31.42
N LYS A 216 10.55 3.25 -30.95
CA LYS A 216 11.75 2.87 -31.70
C LYS A 216 12.60 1.93 -30.87
N PRO A 217 12.14 0.68 -30.69
CA PRO A 217 12.77 -0.22 -29.76
C PRO A 217 14.19 -0.59 -30.22
N GLY A 218 15.20 -0.10 -29.50
CA GLY A 218 16.55 -0.66 -29.54
C GLY A 218 16.61 -2.02 -28.82
N TYR A 219 17.70 -2.77 -28.96
CA TYR A 219 17.90 -3.97 -28.15
C TYR A 219 18.00 -3.59 -26.65
N PRO A 220 17.41 -4.35 -25.70
CA PRO A 220 16.64 -5.59 -25.87
C PRO A 220 15.16 -5.37 -26.18
N PHE A 221 14.65 -4.14 -26.09
CA PHE A 221 13.27 -3.76 -26.35
C PHE A 221 12.77 -4.26 -27.73
N SER A 222 13.65 -4.33 -28.74
CA SER A 222 13.34 -4.84 -30.09
C SER A 222 12.91 -6.30 -30.14
N ARG A 223 13.23 -7.09 -29.10
CA ARG A 223 12.82 -8.50 -28.98
C ARG A 223 11.41 -8.65 -28.42
N TYR A 224 10.92 -7.63 -27.73
CA TYR A 224 9.64 -7.68 -27.03
C TYR A 224 8.49 -7.23 -27.93
N ARG A 225 7.40 -7.99 -27.95
CA ARG A 225 6.17 -7.57 -28.61
C ARG A 225 5.41 -6.62 -27.70
N PHE A 226 5.05 -5.44 -28.22
CA PHE A 226 4.42 -4.34 -27.48
C PHE A 226 2.93 -4.54 -27.21
N LYS A 227 2.59 -5.70 -26.66
CA LYS A 227 1.30 -5.89 -25.98
C LYS A 227 1.55 -6.02 -24.47
N PRO A 228 2.13 -4.99 -23.82
CA PRO A 228 2.48 -5.11 -22.43
C PRO A 228 1.23 -5.19 -21.57
N ARG A 229 1.37 -5.91 -20.46
CA ARG A 229 0.49 -5.77 -19.30
C ARG A 229 1.23 -4.96 -18.27
N LEU A 230 0.56 -3.97 -17.68
CA LEU A 230 1.10 -3.16 -16.60
C LEU A 230 0.31 -3.43 -15.33
N ALA A 231 0.99 -3.31 -14.20
CA ALA A 231 0.38 -3.27 -12.89
C ALA A 231 0.94 -2.08 -12.13
N LEU A 232 0.06 -1.16 -11.73
CA LEU A 232 0.37 -0.10 -10.78
C LEU A 232 0.09 -0.67 -9.39
N LEU A 233 1.14 -0.73 -8.58
CA LEU A 233 1.10 -1.36 -7.27
C LEU A 233 1.20 -0.29 -6.18
N THR A 234 0.05 0.04 -5.57
CA THR A 234 -0.01 1.03 -4.49
C THR A 234 -0.06 0.34 -3.12
N PRO A 235 0.87 0.60 -2.19
CA PRO A 235 0.84 0.05 -0.84
C PRO A 235 -0.48 0.36 -0.11
N LYS A 236 -1.12 -0.64 0.50
CA LYS A 236 -2.22 -0.41 1.45
C LYS A 236 -1.67 -0.19 2.85
N ALA A 237 -2.09 0.87 3.51
CA ALA A 237 -1.81 1.07 4.92
C ALA A 237 -2.51 -0.03 5.76
N PRO A 238 -1.86 -0.55 6.81
CA PRO A 238 -2.51 -1.43 7.76
C PRO A 238 -3.56 -0.66 8.58
N ALA A 239 -4.68 -1.31 8.90
CA ALA A 239 -5.69 -0.74 9.80
C ALA A 239 -5.12 -0.59 11.21
N VAL A 240 -5.62 0.40 11.96
CA VAL A 240 -5.24 0.57 13.37
C VAL A 240 -5.78 -0.58 14.22
N THR A 241 -5.13 -0.86 15.34
CA THR A 241 -5.50 -1.95 16.26
C THR A 241 -5.88 -1.38 17.63
N ASN A 242 -6.55 -2.18 18.46
CA ASN A 242 -6.92 -1.80 19.83
C ASN A 242 -7.65 -0.45 19.93
N ILE A 243 -8.49 -0.16 18.93
CA ILE A 243 -9.32 1.04 18.93
C ILE A 243 -10.37 0.97 20.04
N SER A 244 -10.53 2.06 20.79
CA SER A 244 -11.49 2.19 21.87
C SER A 244 -12.04 3.60 21.94
N ALA A 245 -13.30 3.74 22.36
CA ALA A 245 -13.96 5.00 22.61
C ALA A 245 -14.55 4.99 24.03
N SER A 246 -14.51 6.12 24.74
CA SER A 246 -15.11 6.24 26.06
C SER A 246 -16.64 6.15 26.03
N LEU A 247 -17.23 5.66 27.13
CA LEU A 247 -18.68 5.49 27.31
C LEU A 247 -19.26 6.35 28.45
N ASP A 248 -18.38 6.97 29.22
CA ASP A 248 -18.64 7.58 30.52
C ASP A 248 -17.75 8.82 30.73
N GLU A 249 -17.41 9.54 29.65
CA GLU A 249 -16.79 10.85 29.75
C GLU A 249 -17.83 11.97 29.64
N LYS A 250 -17.62 13.03 30.43
CA LYS A 250 -18.56 14.15 30.54
C LYS A 250 -18.45 15.03 29.31
N ASP A 251 -19.57 15.20 28.60
CA ASP A 251 -19.74 16.08 27.44
C ASP A 251 -18.70 15.85 26.31
N GLN A 252 -18.01 14.71 26.33
CA GLN A 252 -16.97 14.38 25.35
C GLN A 252 -16.83 12.86 25.16
N ILE A 253 -16.30 12.45 24.02
CA ILE A 253 -15.86 11.07 23.77
C ILE A 253 -14.38 11.09 23.40
N ARG A 254 -13.57 10.33 24.14
CA ARG A 254 -12.15 10.11 23.84
C ARG A 254 -12.00 8.82 23.06
N LEU A 255 -11.49 8.93 21.84
CA LEU A 255 -11.12 7.82 20.97
C LEU A 255 -9.60 7.61 21.04
N SER A 256 -9.13 6.36 21.16
CA SER A 256 -7.71 6.01 21.12
C SER A 256 -7.45 4.69 20.41
N TRP A 257 -6.27 4.49 19.85
CA TRP A 257 -5.87 3.26 19.16
C TRP A 257 -4.36 3.06 19.21
N ASP A 258 -3.91 1.86 18.87
CA ASP A 258 -2.51 1.55 18.66
C ASP A 258 -2.12 1.75 17.19
N ALA A 259 -0.96 2.37 16.99
CA ALA A 259 -0.35 2.47 15.67
C ALA A 259 0.13 1.07 15.23
N PRO A 260 -0.36 0.54 14.09
CA PRO A 260 -0.09 -0.85 13.67
C PRO A 260 1.39 -1.10 13.33
N LEU A 261 2.12 -0.04 12.94
CA LEU A 261 3.56 -0.06 12.69
C LEU A 261 4.15 1.30 13.07
N ARG A 262 5.35 1.34 13.66
CA ARG A 262 6.13 2.59 13.80
C ARG A 262 6.69 3.01 12.43
N ASP A 263 5.80 3.37 11.53
CA ASP A 263 6.10 3.95 10.22
C ASP A 263 5.68 5.42 10.26
N ASN A 264 6.65 6.32 10.06
CA ASN A 264 6.43 7.76 10.13
C ASN A 264 5.60 8.31 8.97
N ARG A 265 5.33 7.50 7.95
CA ARG A 265 4.44 7.83 6.84
C ARG A 265 2.96 7.69 7.21
N LEU A 266 2.61 6.98 8.28
CA LEU A 266 1.21 6.73 8.62
C LEU A 266 0.54 7.98 9.20
N LEU A 267 -0.57 8.38 8.59
CA LEU A 267 -1.50 9.39 9.07
C LEU A 267 -2.89 8.75 9.26
N TYR A 268 -3.69 9.36 10.12
CA TYR A 268 -5.01 8.89 10.51
C TYR A 268 -6.09 9.94 10.22
N GLN A 269 -7.26 9.47 9.80
CA GLN A 269 -8.43 10.28 9.57
C GLN A 269 -9.65 9.62 10.22
N ILE A 270 -10.41 10.44 10.94
CA ILE A 270 -11.53 10.01 11.76
C ILE A 270 -12.84 10.44 11.11
N TYR A 271 -13.76 9.49 11.01
CA TYR A 271 -15.15 9.70 10.65
C TYR A 271 -16.07 9.23 11.78
N ARG A 272 -17.28 9.76 11.81
CA ARG A 272 -18.30 9.46 12.82
C ARG A 272 -19.67 9.34 12.18
N GLN A 273 -20.51 8.46 12.72
CA GLN A 273 -21.95 8.47 12.49
C GLN A 273 -22.72 8.27 13.81
N LYS A 274 -23.95 8.77 13.88
CA LYS A 274 -24.87 8.41 14.96
C LYS A 274 -25.31 6.95 14.76
N ARG A 275 -25.34 6.17 15.83
CA ARG A 275 -25.74 4.75 15.76
C ARG A 275 -27.20 4.65 15.28
N GLY A 276 -27.43 3.88 14.22
CA GLY A 276 -28.77 3.71 13.63
C GLY A 276 -29.22 4.85 12.70
N ALA A 277 -28.40 5.87 12.47
CA ALA A 277 -28.67 6.89 11.46
C ALA A 277 -28.35 6.35 10.04
N PRO A 278 -29.01 6.88 8.99
CA PRO A 278 -28.68 6.53 7.62
C PRO A 278 -27.23 6.89 7.27
N SER A 279 -26.62 6.05 6.44
CA SER A 279 -25.19 5.91 6.12
C SER A 279 -24.52 7.17 5.56
N SER A 280 -24.33 8.20 6.38
CA SER A 280 -23.53 9.38 6.05
C SER A 280 -22.43 9.56 7.10
N LEU A 281 -21.25 9.04 6.78
CA LEU A 281 -20.05 9.24 7.58
C LEU A 281 -19.69 10.74 7.56
N ARG A 282 -19.67 11.37 8.73
CA ARG A 282 -19.20 12.75 8.90
C ARG A 282 -17.69 12.74 9.12
N LEU A 283 -16.96 13.55 8.35
CA LEU A 283 -15.54 13.77 8.57
C LEU A 283 -15.32 14.58 9.85
N MET A 284 -14.52 14.06 10.78
CA MET A 284 -14.25 14.69 12.08
C MET A 284 -12.86 15.30 12.18
N SER A 285 -11.94 14.96 11.27
CA SER A 285 -10.54 15.44 11.30
C SER A 285 -9.90 15.44 9.92
N GLY A 286 -8.86 16.27 9.74
CA GLY A 286 -7.90 16.08 8.66
C GLY A 286 -6.88 14.98 8.99
N TRP A 287 -6.10 14.57 7.99
CA TRP A 287 -4.99 13.63 8.17
C TRP A 287 -3.99 14.14 9.21
N ASN A 288 -3.72 13.32 10.23
CA ASN A 288 -2.78 13.68 11.30
C ASN A 288 -2.13 12.43 11.92
N SER A 289 -1.05 12.61 12.67
CA SER A 289 -0.27 11.49 13.25
C SER A 289 -0.66 11.14 14.69
N ARG A 290 -1.72 11.74 15.25
CA ARG A 290 -2.13 11.46 16.64
C ARG A 290 -2.78 10.08 16.69
N ILE A 291 -2.55 9.37 17.80
CA ILE A 291 -3.15 8.06 18.08
C ILE A 291 -4.39 8.16 18.99
N PHE A 292 -4.94 9.37 19.08
CA PHE A 292 -6.16 9.66 19.83
C PHE A 292 -6.92 10.82 19.16
N PHE A 293 -8.22 10.86 19.40
CA PHE A 293 -9.11 11.93 18.98
C PHE A 293 -10.07 12.27 20.12
N LEU A 294 -10.35 13.56 20.33
CA LEU A 294 -11.29 14.02 21.33
C LEU A 294 -12.49 14.64 20.61
N ASP A 295 -13.65 14.04 20.79
CA ASP A 295 -14.90 14.51 20.23
C ASP A 295 -15.67 15.31 21.27
N MET A 296 -15.71 16.63 21.06
CA MET A 296 -16.47 17.57 21.89
C MET A 296 -17.84 17.91 21.29
N GLU A 297 -18.17 17.39 20.10
CA GLU A 297 -19.41 17.67 19.38
C GLU A 297 -20.42 16.54 19.56
N VAL A 298 -20.57 16.08 20.80
CA VAL A 298 -21.36 14.91 21.19
C VAL A 298 -22.64 15.32 21.90
N GLU A 299 -23.69 14.53 21.70
CA GLU A 299 -24.95 14.69 22.41
C GLU A 299 -24.94 13.73 23.61
N PRO A 300 -25.15 14.21 24.85
CA PRO A 300 -25.28 13.36 26.02
C PRO A 300 -26.32 12.26 25.78
N GLY A 301 -26.05 11.04 26.26
CA GLY A 301 -26.99 9.94 26.08
C GLY A 301 -26.91 9.24 24.72
N THR A 302 -26.30 9.85 23.70
CA THR A 302 -26.29 9.36 22.32
C THR A 302 -25.08 8.48 22.02
N TYR A 303 -25.32 7.35 21.34
CA TYR A 303 -24.27 6.47 20.85
C TYR A 303 -23.75 6.90 19.49
N TYR A 304 -22.43 6.96 19.36
CA TYR A 304 -21.71 7.26 18.12
C TYR A 304 -20.83 6.09 17.72
N GLU A 305 -20.79 5.80 16.42
CA GLU A 305 -19.86 4.85 15.82
C GLU A 305 -18.76 5.64 15.11
N TYR A 306 -17.51 5.38 15.49
CA TYR A 306 -16.32 6.00 14.93
C TYR A 306 -15.62 5.05 13.97
N PHE A 307 -15.02 5.62 12.94
CA PHE A 307 -14.27 4.93 11.90
C PHE A 307 -12.91 5.62 11.77
N VAL A 308 -11.84 4.88 12.04
CA VAL A 308 -10.46 5.37 11.90
C VAL A 308 -9.84 4.70 10.69
N PHE A 309 -9.44 5.52 9.72
CA PHE A 309 -8.67 5.10 8.57
C PHE A 309 -7.21 5.48 8.77
N ALA A 310 -6.31 4.62 8.33
CA ALA A 310 -4.89 4.93 8.19
C ALA A 310 -4.53 5.06 6.71
N ALA A 311 -3.58 5.93 6.39
CA ALA A 311 -3.04 6.10 5.05
C ALA A 311 -1.56 6.45 5.11
N PHE A 312 -0.79 6.03 4.11
CA PHE A 312 0.57 6.51 3.91
C PHE A 312 0.51 7.93 3.32
N ASN A 313 1.20 8.87 3.98
CA ASN A 313 1.28 10.29 3.64
C ASN A 313 -0.09 10.97 3.48
N GLY A 314 -1.15 10.42 4.10
CA GLY A 314 -2.51 10.95 3.98
C GLY A 314 -3.14 10.79 2.59
N SER A 315 -2.63 9.85 1.79
CA SER A 315 -3.18 9.56 0.45
C SER A 315 -4.33 8.55 0.53
N GLU A 316 -5.52 8.94 0.06
CA GLU A 316 -6.69 8.07 0.02
C GLU A 316 -6.46 6.78 -0.79
N ALA A 317 -5.57 6.82 -1.79
CA ALA A 317 -5.19 5.66 -2.59
C ALA A 317 -4.50 4.56 -1.75
N THR A 318 -4.01 4.90 -0.58
CA THR A 318 -3.31 3.99 0.33
C THR A 318 -4.16 3.59 1.54
N ASN A 319 -5.44 3.97 1.57
CA ASN A 319 -6.29 3.79 2.74
C ASN A 319 -6.36 2.33 3.23
N SER A 320 -6.31 2.20 4.55
CA SER A 320 -6.64 0.96 5.25
C SER A 320 -8.14 0.67 5.19
N LEU A 321 -8.53 -0.52 5.62
CA LEU A 321 -9.90 -0.73 6.11
C LEU A 321 -10.15 0.12 7.35
N ALA A 322 -11.40 0.51 7.58
CA ALA A 322 -11.78 1.24 8.78
C ALA A 322 -11.69 0.33 10.01
N ALA A 323 -11.01 0.80 11.06
CA ALA A 323 -11.20 0.26 12.40
C ALA A 323 -12.33 1.01 13.09
N THR A 324 -13.17 0.32 13.85
CA THR A 324 -14.37 0.91 14.42
C THR A 324 -14.45 0.78 15.93
N ALA A 325 -15.02 1.81 16.58
CA ALA A 325 -15.34 1.79 18.00
C ALA A 325 -16.64 2.56 18.26
N THR A 326 -17.34 2.20 19.34
CA THR A 326 -18.59 2.84 19.73
C THR A 326 -18.39 3.60 21.04
N GLY A 327 -18.73 4.88 21.03
CA GLY A 327 -18.62 5.77 22.19
C GLY A 327 -19.96 6.37 22.60
N LYS A 328 -20.03 6.85 23.83
CA LYS A 328 -21.17 7.58 24.39
C LYS A 328 -20.66 8.59 25.41
N ALA A 329 -21.16 9.82 25.34
CA ALA A 329 -20.93 10.80 26.39
C ALA A 329 -22.09 10.80 27.38
N PHE A 330 -21.80 11.16 28.62
CA PHE A 330 -22.82 11.55 29.60
C PHE A 330 -22.75 13.06 29.83
N SER A 331 -23.80 13.62 30.41
CA SER A 331 -23.73 14.97 30.99
C SER A 331 -24.03 14.87 32.47
N GLU A 332 -23.34 15.68 33.26
CA GLU A 332 -23.74 15.84 34.65
C GLU A 332 -25.04 16.64 34.66
N VAL A 333 -26.14 15.96 34.96
CA VAL A 333 -27.37 16.64 35.32
C VAL A 333 -27.17 17.12 36.75
N CYS A 334 -26.86 18.42 36.93
CA CYS A 334 -26.93 19.01 38.26
C CYS A 334 -28.34 18.77 38.81
N PRO A 335 -28.49 18.19 40.01
CA PRO A 335 -29.79 18.06 40.64
C PRO A 335 -30.44 19.44 40.74
N SER A 336 -31.61 19.60 40.12
CA SER A 336 -32.42 20.81 40.32
C SER A 336 -33.26 20.63 41.59
N PHE A 337 -33.62 21.73 42.25
CA PHE A 337 -34.42 21.71 43.48
C PHE A 337 -33.77 20.97 44.67
N PHE A 338 -32.44 20.98 44.79
CA PHE A 338 -31.78 20.48 45.99
C PHE A 338 -32.25 21.26 47.24
N ARG A 339 -32.95 20.56 48.13
CA ARG A 339 -33.50 21.13 49.37
C ARG A 339 -33.42 20.14 50.52
N ILE A 340 -33.47 20.67 51.73
CA ILE A 340 -33.77 19.85 52.92
C ILE A 340 -35.27 19.57 52.87
N ALA A 341 -35.64 18.29 52.71
CA ALA A 341 -37.02 17.87 52.76
C ALA A 341 -37.53 17.74 54.21
N ASP A 342 -36.66 17.32 55.13
CA ASP A 342 -36.99 17.18 56.55
C ASP A 342 -35.72 17.20 57.43
N GLN A 343 -35.85 17.61 58.69
CA GLN A 343 -34.74 17.64 59.65
C GLN A 343 -35.20 17.31 61.08
N THR A 344 -34.51 16.36 61.71
CA THR A 344 -34.62 16.03 63.14
C THR A 344 -33.26 16.25 63.83
N GLU A 345 -33.19 16.12 65.16
CA GLU A 345 -31.94 16.30 65.92
C GLU A 345 -30.79 15.39 65.44
N ASP A 346 -31.12 14.20 64.90
CA ASP A 346 -30.13 13.18 64.50
C ASP A 346 -30.09 12.92 62.98
N LEU A 347 -30.97 13.51 62.17
CA LEU A 347 -31.06 13.19 60.73
C LEU A 347 -31.47 14.38 59.86
N THR A 348 -30.83 14.51 58.69
CA THR A 348 -31.22 15.47 57.64
C THR A 348 -31.61 14.70 56.38
N LEU A 349 -32.86 14.84 55.94
CA LEU A 349 -33.35 14.28 54.69
C LEU A 349 -33.17 15.32 53.58
N LEU A 350 -32.46 14.93 52.53
CA LEU A 350 -32.22 15.75 51.34
C LEU A 350 -33.09 15.25 50.20
N ASP A 351 -33.67 16.18 49.45
CA ASP A 351 -34.54 15.92 48.30
C ASP A 351 -34.04 16.72 47.09
N TRP A 352 -34.09 16.11 45.91
CA TRP A 352 -33.70 16.71 44.64
C TRP A 352 -34.40 16.03 43.47
N ASP A 353 -34.62 16.79 42.39
CA ASP A 353 -35.17 16.26 41.15
C ASP A 353 -34.04 15.83 40.20
N LEU A 354 -34.11 14.60 39.71
CA LEU A 354 -33.44 14.19 38.48
C LEU A 354 -34.38 14.55 37.33
N ARG A 355 -34.14 15.66 36.61
CA ARG A 355 -34.85 15.85 35.34
C ARG A 355 -34.30 14.83 34.35
N ASP A 356 -35.18 14.00 33.81
CA ASP A 356 -34.88 13.13 32.66
C ASP A 356 -34.30 14.00 31.54
N ALA A 357 -33.03 13.75 31.21
CA ALA A 357 -32.32 14.31 30.07
C ALA A 357 -32.34 13.33 28.90
#